data_AF-X0YE38-F1
#
_entry.id   AF-X0YE38-F1
#
_cell.length_a   1.000
_cell.length_b   1.000
_cell.length_c   1.000
_cell.angle_alpha   90.00
_cell.angle_beta   90.00
_cell.angle_gamma   90.00
#
_symmetry.space_group_name_H-M   'P 1'
#
loop_
_entity.id
_entity.type
_entity.pdbx_description
1 polymer ?
#
loop_
_entity_poly.entity_id
_entity_poly.type
_entity_poly.pdbx_seq_one_letter_code
_entity_poly.pdbx_strand_id
1 'polypeptide(L)'
;MPTVTVIEKLYGSGSPETFEKLYSSLVSGLNVQLSFAGTTDRGWIQLEVSGEDETAALSLLDREIGLAPVSLDKLKKFSVMQG
;
A
#
# COMPACT_ATOMS: atom_id res chain seq x y z
N MET A 1 -1.34 6.11 12.16
CA MET A 1 -1.84 5.75 10.82
C MET A 1 -0.69 5.92 9.84
N PRO A 2 0.04 4.84 9.53
CA PRO A 2 1.05 4.87 8.48
C PRO A 2 0.39 5.05 7.11
N THR A 3 0.91 5.99 6.32
CA THR A 3 0.62 6.09 4.89
C THR A 3 1.68 5.29 4.12
N VAL A 4 1.26 4.36 3.29
CA VAL A 4 2.15 3.54 2.46
C VAL A 4 1.86 3.72 0.99
N THR A 5 2.88 3.55 0.16
CA THR A 5 2.77 3.60 -1.30
C THR A 5 2.91 2.19 -1.84
N VAL A 6 1.91 1.71 -2.58
CA VAL A 6 1.94 0.40 -3.22
C VAL A 6 2.58 0.51 -4.60
N ILE A 7 3.17 -0.58 -5.09
CA ILE A 7 3.76 -0.66 -6.44
C ILE A 7 2.66 -0.90 -7.49
N GLU A 8 1.60 -0.07 -7.41
CA GLU A 8 0.54 0.00 -8.40
C GLU A 8 0.32 1.44 -8.82
N LYS A 9 0.31 1.64 -10.14
CA LYS A 9 0.17 2.95 -10.75
C LYS A 9 -1.24 3.13 -11.28
N LEU A 10 -1.86 4.24 -10.88
CA LEU A 10 -3.13 4.67 -11.42
C LEU A 10 -2.92 5.32 -12.79
N TYR A 11 -3.59 4.78 -13.80
CA TYR A 11 -3.67 5.38 -15.13
C TYR A 11 -5.06 5.97 -15.33
N GLY A 12 -5.13 7.26 -15.65
CA GLY A 12 -6.40 7.98 -15.85
C GLY A 12 -7.12 8.32 -14.55
N SER A 13 -8.44 8.51 -14.63
CA SER A 13 -9.29 8.82 -13.48
C SER A 13 -9.90 7.53 -12.91
N GLY A 14 -9.53 7.17 -11.68
CA GLY A 14 -10.18 6.09 -10.91
C GLY A 14 -10.90 6.65 -9.69
N SER A 15 -11.97 5.98 -9.25
CA SER A 15 -12.65 6.35 -8.00
C SER A 15 -11.98 5.69 -6.79
N PRO A 16 -11.82 6.41 -5.66
CA PRO A 16 -11.30 5.86 -4.40
C PRO A 16 -11.99 4.56 -3.97
N GLU A 17 -13.31 4.49 -4.11
CA GLU A 17 -14.16 3.35 -3.75
C GLU A 17 -13.77 2.04 -4.47
N THR A 18 -13.27 2.15 -5.70
CA THR A 18 -12.81 0.99 -6.47
C THR A 18 -11.54 0.41 -5.86
N PHE A 19 -10.61 1.27 -5.46
CA PHE A 19 -9.35 0.88 -4.82
C PHE A 19 -9.57 0.30 -3.44
N GLU A 20 -10.42 0.94 -2.63
CA GLU A 20 -10.75 0.43 -1.29
C GLU A 20 -11.34 -0.98 -1.34
N LYS A 21 -12.19 -1.28 -2.33
CA LYS A 21 -12.70 -2.65 -2.55
C LYS A 21 -11.60 -3.65 -2.93
N LEU A 22 -10.68 -3.27 -3.81
CA LEU A 22 -9.56 -4.13 -4.23
C LEU A 22 -8.69 -4.51 -3.03
N TYR A 23 -8.27 -3.54 -2.22
CA TYR A 23 -7.39 -3.80 -1.08
C TYR A 23 -8.12 -4.39 0.13
N SER A 24 -9.38 -4.03 0.38
CA SER A 24 -10.16 -4.60 1.50
C SER A 24 -10.37 -6.10 1.37
N SER A 25 -10.54 -6.63 0.15
CA SER A 25 -10.62 -8.08 -0.06
C SER A 25 -9.33 -8.79 0.38
N LEU A 26 -8.17 -8.16 0.15
CA LEU A 26 -6.86 -8.72 0.49
C LEU A 26 -6.68 -8.84 2.01
N VAL A 27 -7.14 -7.84 2.78
CA VAL A 27 -6.97 -7.77 4.23
C VAL A 27 -8.21 -8.22 5.02
N SER A 28 -9.19 -8.85 4.37
CA SER A 28 -10.50 -9.19 4.96
C SER A 28 -10.47 -10.08 6.22
N GLY A 29 -9.35 -10.75 6.49
CA GLY A 29 -9.12 -11.54 7.71
C GLY A 29 -8.37 -10.82 8.83
N LEU A 30 -8.03 -9.55 8.65
CA LEU A 30 -7.26 -8.73 9.59
C LEU A 30 -8.13 -7.61 10.18
N ASN A 31 -7.90 -7.27 11.44
CA ASN A 31 -8.56 -6.13 12.09
C ASN A 31 -7.88 -4.81 11.68
N VAL A 32 -8.05 -4.45 10.40
CA VAL A 32 -7.54 -3.21 9.81
C VAL A 32 -8.55 -2.59 8.86
N GLN A 33 -8.44 -1.28 8.71
CA GLN A 33 -9.10 -0.50 7.70
C GLN A 33 -8.07 0.11 6.77
N LEU A 34 -8.33 0.01 5.47
CA LEU A 34 -7.54 0.63 4.42
C LEU A 34 -8.39 1.71 3.77
N SER A 35 -7.84 2.92 3.65
CA SER A 35 -8.46 4.05 2.95
C SER A 35 -7.54 4.59 1.87
N PHE A 36 -8.13 5.02 0.75
CA PHE A 36 -7.36 5.64 -0.33
C PHE A 36 -6.93 7.06 0.09
N ALA A 37 -5.63 7.27 0.23
CA ALA A 37 -5.06 8.54 0.66
C ALA A 37 -4.75 9.48 -0.52
N GLY A 38 -4.75 8.96 -1.75
CA GLY A 38 -4.42 9.71 -2.96
C GLY A 38 -3.39 9.00 -3.82
N THR A 39 -2.70 9.78 -4.65
CA THR A 39 -1.57 9.32 -5.45
C THR A 39 -0.41 10.28 -5.32
N THR A 40 0.82 9.75 -5.41
CA THR A 40 2.01 10.57 -5.59
C THR A 40 1.97 11.36 -6.91
N ASP A 41 2.85 12.35 -7.08
CA ASP A 41 2.99 13.15 -8.33
C ASP A 41 3.22 12.29 -9.59
N ARG A 42 3.68 11.04 -9.41
CA ARG A 42 3.92 10.08 -10.50
C ARG A 42 2.79 9.07 -10.70
N GLY A 43 1.68 9.21 -9.98
CA GLY A 43 0.48 8.38 -10.09
C GLY A 43 0.51 7.07 -9.28
N TRP A 44 1.48 6.88 -8.38
CA TRP A 44 1.50 5.71 -7.49
C TRP A 44 0.46 5.84 -6.38
N ILE A 45 -0.28 4.77 -6.12
CA ILE A 45 -1.37 4.77 -5.14
C ILE A 45 -0.81 4.83 -3.71
N GLN A 46 -1.43 5.69 -2.90
CA GLN A 46 -1.15 5.81 -1.47
C GLN A 46 -2.35 5.35 -0.65
N LEU A 47 -2.09 4.53 0.37
CA LEU A 47 -3.08 3.99 1.27
C LEU A 47 -2.76 4.40 2.70
N GLU A 48 -3.79 4.76 3.46
CA GLU A 48 -3.72 4.84 4.91
C GLU A 48 -4.13 3.50 5.50
N VAL A 49 -3.33 3.01 6.46
CA VAL A 49 -3.61 1.79 7.21
C VAL A 49 -3.90 2.18 8.66
N SER A 50 -4.98 1.64 9.22
CA SER A 50 -5.36 1.86 10.62
C SER A 50 -5.96 0.59 11.19
N GLY A 51 -5.53 0.18 12.39
CA GLY A 51 -6.13 -0.95 13.08
C GLY A 51 -5.21 -1.62 14.10
N GLU A 52 -5.62 -2.81 14.55
CA GLU A 52 -4.81 -3.61 15.46
C GLU A 52 -3.73 -4.39 14.70
N ASP A 53 -4.08 -4.93 13.52
CA ASP A 53 -3.21 -5.81 12.73
C ASP A 53 -2.39 -5.06 11.66
N GLU A 54 -2.03 -3.79 11.89
CA GLU A 54 -1.32 -2.94 10.89
C GLU A 54 -0.05 -3.61 10.35
N THR A 55 0.76 -4.22 11.23
CA THR A 55 2.03 -4.85 10.83
C THR A 55 1.80 -6.06 9.92
N ALA A 56 0.77 -6.86 10.19
CA ALA A 56 0.40 -8.00 9.36
C ALA A 56 -0.15 -7.53 8.02
N ALA A 57 -0.98 -6.49 8.00
CA ALA A 57 -1.52 -5.89 6.78
C ALA A 57 -0.42 -5.33 5.89
N LEU A 58 0.54 -4.60 6.45
CA LEU A 58 1.70 -4.08 5.71
C LEU A 58 2.56 -5.21 5.12
N SER A 59 2.79 -6.28 5.90
CA SER A 59 3.55 -7.43 5.42
C SER A 59 2.82 -8.17 4.29
N LEU A 60 1.49 -8.26 4.35
CA LEU A 60 0.67 -8.88 3.31
C LEU A 60 0.64 -8.02 2.04
N LEU A 61 0.49 -6.70 2.17
CA LEU A 61 0.56 -5.76 1.05
C LEU A 61 1.91 -5.84 0.34
N ASP A 62 3.02 -5.86 1.10
CA ASP A 62 4.36 -5.96 0.52
C ASP A 62 4.58 -7.31 -0.19
N ARG A 63 4.00 -8.39 0.33
CA ARG A 63 4.14 -9.72 -0.28
C ARG A 63 3.34 -9.89 -1.56
N GLU A 64 2.09 -9.40 -1.58
CA GLU A 64 1.14 -9.68 -2.67
C GLU A 64 1.18 -8.60 -3.77
N ILE A 65 1.51 -7.37 -3.40
CA ILE A 65 1.50 -6.20 -4.31
C ILE A 65 2.87 -5.53 -4.38
N GLY A 66 3.58 -5.48 -3.26
CA GLY A 66 4.83 -4.74 -3.11
C GLY A 66 4.60 -3.33 -2.60
N LEU A 67 5.49 -2.87 -1.71
CA LEU A 67 5.50 -1.51 -1.19
C LEU A 67 6.70 -0.73 -1.70
N ALA A 68 6.46 0.48 -2.18
CA ALA A 68 7.54 1.38 -2.57
C ALA A 68 8.25 1.92 -1.31
N PRO A 69 9.60 1.87 -1.26
CA PRO A 69 10.34 2.40 -0.13
C PRO A 69 10.18 3.93 -0.06
N VAL A 70 9.67 4.41 1.07
CA VAL A 70 9.51 5.85 1.34
C VAL A 70 10.83 6.58 1.65
N SER A 71 11.90 5.83 1.94
CA SER A 71 13.27 6.34 2.08
C SER A 71 14.29 5.26 1.72
N LEU A 72 15.42 5.70 1.13
CA LEU A 72 16.58 4.86 0.86
C LEU A 72 17.25 4.33 2.14
N ASP A 73 17.07 5.00 3.28
CA ASP A 73 17.69 4.62 4.56
C ASP A 73 17.15 3.28 5.10
N LYS A 74 15.97 2.86 4.63
CA LYS A 74 15.35 1.58 5.00
C LYS A 74 15.85 0.42 4.14
N LEU A 75 16.65 0.69 3.11
CA LEU A 75 17.23 -0.33 2.23
C LEU A 75 18.47 -0.94 2.87
N LYS A 76 18.54 -2.26 2.87
CA LYS A 76 19.73 -3.00 3.31
C LYS A 76 20.54 -3.41 2.09
N LYS A 77 21.84 -3.65 2.30
CA LYS A 77 22.69 -4.22 1.26
C LYS A 77 22.08 -5.56 0.82
N PHE A 78 21.92 -5.74 -0.50
CA PHE A 78 21.27 -6.91 -1.13
C PHE A 78 19.75 -7.01 -0.93
N SER A 79 19.06 -5.93 -0.56
CA SER A 79 17.59 -5.88 -0.65
C SER A 79 17.14 -6.04 -2.11
N VAL A 80 16.14 -6.90 -2.33
CA VAL A 80 15.45 -7.03 -3.61
C VAL A 80 14.33 -5.98 -3.63
N MET A 81 14.30 -5.17 -4.68
CA MET A 81 13.26 -4.17 -4.93
C MET A 81 12.47 -4.59 -6.15
N GLN A 82 11.14 -4.49 -6.09
CA GLN A 82 10.25 -4.64 -7.23
C GLN A 82 9.96 -3.25 -7.82
N GLY A 83 9.73 -3.18 -9.13
CA GLY A 83 9.53 -1.92 -9.86
C GLY A 83 8.75 -2.12 -11.14
#